data_AF-A0A9D8G0S7-F1
#
_entry.id   AF-A0A9D8G0S7-F1
#
_cell.length_a   1.000
_cell.length_b   1.000
_cell.length_c   1.000
_cell.angle_alpha   90.00
_cell.angle_beta   90.00
_cell.angle_gamma   90.00
#
_symmetry.space_group_name_H-M   'P 1'
#
loop_
_entity.id
_entity.type
_entity.pdbx_description
1 polymer ?
#
loop_
_entity_poly.entity_id
_entity_poly.type
_entity_poly.pdbx_seq_one_letter_code
_entity_poly.pdbx_strand_id
1 'polypeptide(L)'
;MALTLNSIGVGYHQDGDYTQAIQVLEEARTLAHRVGNRRTEAFALASLGDVYRDQGESPRALELYQQAADLGRQFDGFILTYALIALGETHRLCAEREQASQYLAQALEVAQTHQSNYEVGLAETALGIWECAQAEVDGGTSRLRHAVELLKTTPRDEARARLHLARVFLSQHKYEKTKQQLKAIADRGSPLKAASIPFLAAEHKQLLPVLRFAVDKKLGGDYFHPALERANAASQPVRIPADSTASRIQVCALGMSQVTVGERVLTRKDWSTQGVKELFFLALSNPAGLRLEQMVEALWGDRSAAQGIASFHNAVYRLRRVIPRCLVFEEGVYHLARTLNIDYDVAQFTRWIRRAEETQNDLERTERYQTALALYCGDFLAECYSDWCLELRKRLRREYLDALLKLAQACEQRGDHAQAIGFYQTLLEKDRDREEIYRALMQLHYRTGDRTSAVKTYQECARVLREELDVPSPSRTTLALYERIVNER
;
A
#
# COMPACT_ATOMS: atom_id res chain seq x y z
N MET A 1 21.05 -27.34 6.37
CA MET A 1 19.84 -26.95 5.61
C MET A 1 19.32 -25.57 6.03
N ALA A 2 18.99 -25.30 7.30
CA ALA A 2 18.52 -23.97 7.73
C ALA A 2 19.52 -22.83 7.44
N LEU A 3 20.81 -23.02 7.73
CA LEU A 3 21.85 -22.03 7.42
C LEU A 3 21.97 -21.77 5.91
N THR A 4 21.82 -22.82 5.10
CA THR A 4 21.84 -22.72 3.63
C THR A 4 20.67 -21.90 3.12
N LEU A 5 19.46 -22.14 3.65
CA LEU A 5 18.29 -21.33 3.34
C LEU A 5 18.51 -19.87 3.75
N ASN A 6 19.10 -19.62 4.91
CA ASN A 6 19.45 -18.25 5.32
C ASN A 6 20.35 -17.56 4.28
N SER A 7 21.41 -18.24 3.82
CA SER A 7 22.30 -17.70 2.79
C SER A 7 21.60 -17.45 1.45
N ILE A 8 20.67 -18.32 1.05
CA ILE A 8 19.86 -18.13 -0.18
C ILE A 8 18.95 -16.91 -0.03
N GLY A 9 18.27 -16.78 1.12
CA GLY A 9 17.41 -15.65 1.43
C GLY A 9 18.17 -14.31 1.42
N VAL A 10 19.38 -14.28 1.98
CA VAL A 10 20.29 -13.13 1.89
C VAL A 10 20.71 -12.84 0.44
N GLY A 11 20.91 -13.87 -0.38
CA GLY A 11 21.15 -13.71 -1.82
C GLY A 11 20.00 -13.00 -2.53
N TYR A 12 18.76 -13.47 -2.31
CA TYR A 12 17.57 -12.79 -2.84
C TYR A 12 17.42 -11.36 -2.32
N HIS A 13 17.74 -11.09 -1.05
CA HIS A 13 17.75 -9.74 -0.48
C HIS A 13 18.75 -8.82 -1.20
N GLN A 14 19.96 -9.32 -1.46
CA GLN A 14 21.02 -8.61 -2.19
C GLN A 14 20.59 -8.26 -3.63
N ASP A 15 19.91 -9.19 -4.29
CA ASP A 15 19.34 -8.99 -5.63
C ASP A 15 18.12 -8.05 -5.63
N GLY A 16 17.62 -7.67 -4.44
CA GLY A 16 16.42 -6.83 -4.27
C GLY A 16 15.11 -7.59 -4.41
N ASP A 17 15.14 -8.91 -4.56
CA ASP A 17 13.95 -9.77 -4.51
C ASP A 17 13.56 -10.03 -3.05
N TYR A 18 12.99 -9.00 -2.44
CA TYR A 18 12.56 -9.08 -1.04
C TYR A 18 11.46 -10.11 -0.80
N THR A 19 10.72 -10.52 -1.83
CA THR A 19 9.65 -11.53 -1.69
C THR A 19 10.23 -12.91 -1.48
N GLN A 20 11.13 -13.32 -2.38
CA GLN A 20 11.85 -14.59 -2.24
C GLN A 20 12.75 -14.58 -1.00
N ALA A 21 13.36 -13.42 -0.68
CA ALA A 21 14.14 -13.27 0.54
C ALA A 21 13.30 -13.57 1.79
N ILE A 22 12.16 -12.90 1.98
CA ILE A 22 11.30 -13.11 3.16
C ILE A 22 10.83 -14.57 3.24
N GLN A 23 10.36 -15.13 2.12
CA GLN A 23 9.87 -16.52 2.09
C GLN A 23 10.96 -17.50 2.55
N VAL A 24 12.14 -17.44 1.92
CA VAL A 24 13.23 -18.37 2.20
C VAL A 24 13.82 -18.15 3.61
N LEU A 25 13.89 -16.90 4.07
CA LEU A 25 14.37 -16.58 5.43
C LEU A 25 13.38 -17.04 6.51
N GLU A 26 12.06 -16.95 6.28
CA GLU A 26 11.05 -17.49 7.20
C GLU A 26 11.08 -19.02 7.23
N GLU A 27 11.30 -19.67 6.10
CA GLU A 27 11.55 -21.12 6.04
C GLU A 27 12.82 -21.50 6.82
N ALA A 28 13.91 -20.72 6.68
CA ALA A 28 15.14 -20.89 7.43
C ALA A 28 14.91 -20.75 8.94
N ARG A 29 14.19 -19.71 9.38
CA ARG A 29 13.83 -19.46 10.78
C ARG A 29 13.00 -20.61 11.35
N THR A 30 11.93 -20.99 10.65
CA THR A 30 11.02 -22.06 11.08
C THR A 30 11.73 -23.40 11.19
N LEU A 31 12.61 -23.72 10.24
CA LEU A 31 13.41 -24.94 10.31
C LEU A 31 14.41 -24.90 11.46
N ALA A 32 15.13 -23.79 11.63
CA ALA A 32 16.09 -23.61 12.73
C ALA A 32 15.44 -23.75 14.10
N HIS A 33 14.26 -23.14 14.29
CA HIS A 33 13.46 -23.26 15.50
C HIS A 33 13.08 -24.71 15.79
N ARG A 34 12.51 -25.42 14.81
CA ARG A 34 12.05 -26.81 14.96
C ARG A 34 13.16 -27.78 15.35
N VAL A 35 14.37 -27.57 14.84
CA VAL A 35 15.54 -28.42 15.15
C VAL A 35 16.35 -27.92 16.35
N GLY A 36 15.88 -26.88 17.05
CA GLY A 36 16.54 -26.30 18.23
C GLY A 36 17.83 -25.53 17.93
N ASN A 37 18.11 -25.17 16.68
CA ASN A 37 19.30 -24.40 16.31
C ASN A 37 19.06 -22.89 16.48
N ARG A 38 19.09 -22.44 17.73
CA ARG A 38 18.84 -21.04 18.13
C ARG A 38 19.78 -20.03 17.48
N ARG A 39 21.04 -20.41 17.24
CA ARG A 39 22.02 -19.53 16.57
C ARG A 39 21.58 -19.21 15.14
N THR A 40 21.14 -20.22 14.39
CA THR A 40 20.66 -20.03 13.00
C THR A 40 19.31 -19.31 12.97
N GLU A 41 18.45 -19.55 13.96
CA GLU A 41 17.20 -18.81 14.14
C GLU A 41 17.45 -17.31 14.32
N ALA A 42 18.42 -16.93 15.17
CA ALA A 42 18.82 -15.55 15.37
C ALA A 42 19.37 -14.90 14.08
N PHE A 43 20.17 -15.63 13.29
CA PHE A 43 20.63 -15.14 11.98
C PHE A 43 19.47 -14.89 11.02
N ALA A 44 18.50 -15.81 10.93
CA ALA A 44 17.34 -15.66 10.06
C ALA A 44 16.46 -14.48 10.47
N LEU A 45 16.27 -14.27 11.77
CA LEU A 45 15.57 -13.10 12.31
C LEU A 45 16.28 -11.79 11.94
N ALA A 46 17.60 -11.72 12.12
CA ALA A 46 18.37 -10.53 11.76
C ALA A 46 18.32 -10.25 10.25
N SER A 47 18.45 -11.28 9.41
CA SER A 47 18.32 -11.13 7.95
C SER A 47 16.90 -10.71 7.51
N LEU A 48 15.84 -11.19 8.18
CA LEU A 48 14.48 -10.68 7.95
C LEU A 48 14.39 -9.19 8.34
N GLY A 49 14.99 -8.83 9.47
CA GLY A 49 15.09 -7.44 9.93
C GLY A 49 15.72 -6.53 8.88
N ASP A 50 16.79 -6.97 8.22
CA ASP A 50 17.43 -6.21 7.13
C ASP A 50 16.49 -5.98 5.95
N VAL A 51 15.75 -7.01 5.55
CA VAL A 51 14.79 -6.89 4.46
C VAL A 51 13.69 -5.88 4.81
N TYR A 52 13.13 -5.94 6.02
CA TYR A 52 12.09 -5.01 6.46
C TYR A 52 12.61 -3.58 6.65
N ARG A 53 13.82 -3.40 7.18
CA ARG A 53 14.48 -2.09 7.28
C ARG A 53 14.64 -1.46 5.90
N ASP A 54 15.12 -2.23 4.93
CA ASP A 54 15.36 -1.74 3.57
C ASP A 54 14.05 -1.48 2.79
N GLN A 55 12.93 -2.06 3.23
CA GLN A 55 11.57 -1.74 2.76
C GLN A 55 10.96 -0.50 3.45
N GLY A 56 11.61 0.04 4.48
CA GLY A 56 11.11 1.17 5.28
C GLY A 56 10.14 0.77 6.41
N GLU A 57 9.98 -0.52 6.68
CA GLU A 57 9.14 -1.05 7.77
C GLU A 57 9.94 -1.11 9.09
N SER A 58 10.39 0.05 9.56
CA SER A 58 11.29 0.17 10.72
C SER A 58 10.76 -0.51 11.99
N PRO A 59 9.47 -0.40 12.38
CA PRO A 59 8.97 -1.06 13.60
C PRO A 59 9.15 -2.58 13.57
N ARG A 60 8.82 -3.20 12.42
CA ARG A 60 8.96 -4.64 12.24
C ARG A 60 10.41 -5.08 12.21
N ALA A 61 11.28 -4.29 11.59
CA ALA A 61 12.71 -4.53 11.61
C ALA A 61 13.26 -4.51 13.06
N LEU A 62 12.88 -3.51 13.85
CA LEU A 62 13.27 -3.39 15.26
C LEU A 62 12.82 -4.61 16.09
N GLU A 63 11.57 -5.06 15.94
CA GLU A 63 11.07 -6.27 16.62
C GLU A 63 11.91 -7.51 16.28
N LEU A 64 12.22 -7.71 15.00
CA LEU A 64 12.99 -8.87 14.54
C LEU A 64 14.44 -8.82 15.02
N TYR A 65 15.08 -7.64 14.99
CA TYR A 65 16.42 -7.49 15.54
C TYR A 65 16.44 -7.65 17.06
N GLN A 66 15.40 -7.21 17.77
CA GLN A 66 15.28 -7.42 19.22
C GLN A 66 15.19 -8.93 19.53
N GLN A 67 14.35 -9.68 18.82
CA GLN A 67 14.27 -11.13 18.97
C GLN A 67 15.62 -11.81 18.65
N ALA A 68 16.32 -11.34 17.60
CA ALA A 68 17.65 -11.85 17.26
C ALA A 68 18.68 -11.56 18.37
N ALA A 69 18.64 -10.36 18.97
CA ALA A 69 19.50 -9.98 20.09
C ALA A 69 19.19 -10.82 21.35
N ASP A 70 17.91 -11.03 21.68
CA ASP A 70 17.50 -11.81 22.84
C ASP A 70 17.94 -13.27 22.74
N LEU A 71 17.81 -13.88 21.55
CA LEU A 71 18.39 -15.20 21.26
C LEU A 71 19.92 -15.16 21.25
N GLY A 72 20.51 -14.10 20.71
CA GLY A 72 21.95 -13.89 20.64
C GLY A 72 22.60 -13.85 22.03
N ARG A 73 21.95 -13.26 23.05
CA ARG A 73 22.48 -13.22 24.43
C ARG A 73 22.72 -14.60 25.05
N GLN A 74 22.11 -15.66 24.51
CA GLN A 74 22.28 -17.01 25.01
C GLN A 74 23.56 -17.68 24.50
N PHE A 75 24.28 -17.04 23.56
CA PHE A 75 25.48 -17.58 22.93
C PHE A 75 26.54 -16.48 22.78
N ASP A 76 27.77 -16.71 23.22
CA ASP A 76 28.89 -15.82 22.88
C ASP A 76 29.12 -15.87 21.37
N GLY A 77 28.78 -14.79 20.67
CA GLY A 77 29.00 -14.74 19.23
C GLY A 77 28.51 -13.49 18.52
N PHE A 78 29.08 -13.33 17.32
CA PHE A 78 28.84 -12.28 16.35
C PHE A 78 27.38 -11.83 16.17
N ILE A 79 26.40 -12.74 16.30
CA ILE A 79 24.99 -12.42 16.04
C ILE A 79 24.43 -11.40 17.03
N LEU A 80 24.86 -11.42 18.30
CA LEU A 80 24.45 -10.42 19.29
C LEU A 80 24.98 -9.03 18.90
N THR A 81 26.29 -8.94 18.63
CA THR A 81 26.93 -7.72 18.15
C THR A 81 26.24 -7.18 16.91
N TYR A 82 25.97 -8.05 15.93
CA TYR A 82 25.30 -7.67 14.69
C TYR A 82 23.87 -7.13 14.92
N ALA A 83 23.07 -7.82 15.73
CA ALA A 83 21.70 -7.40 16.03
C ALA A 83 21.66 -6.05 16.77
N LEU A 84 22.59 -5.82 17.71
CA LEU A 84 22.72 -4.53 18.41
C LEU A 84 23.14 -3.40 17.46
N ILE A 85 24.08 -3.66 16.54
CA ILE A 85 24.43 -2.69 15.48
C ILE A 85 23.19 -2.37 14.63
N ALA A 86 22.45 -3.39 14.21
CA ALA A 86 21.28 -3.21 13.35
C ALA A 86 20.13 -2.45 14.04
N LEU A 87 19.89 -2.70 15.33
CA LEU A 87 18.98 -1.91 16.17
C LEU A 87 19.42 -0.45 16.21
N GLY A 88 20.68 -0.20 16.57
CA GLY A 88 21.22 1.15 16.68
C GLY A 88 21.16 1.93 15.36
N GLU A 89 21.49 1.28 14.24
CA GLU A 89 21.37 1.87 12.91
C GLU A 89 19.92 2.15 12.52
N THR A 90 18.98 1.26 12.86
CA THR A 90 17.56 1.44 12.54
C THR A 90 16.96 2.59 13.36
N HIS A 91 17.26 2.68 14.65
CA HIS A 91 16.90 3.83 15.49
C HIS A 91 17.51 5.14 14.97
N ARG A 92 18.78 5.10 14.51
CA ARG A 92 19.43 6.27 13.88
C ARG A 92 18.67 6.72 12.62
N LEU A 93 18.18 5.79 11.80
CA LEU A 93 17.40 6.10 10.60
C LEU A 93 16.01 6.67 10.96
N CYS A 94 15.44 6.27 12.10
CA CYS A 94 14.20 6.82 12.65
C CYS A 94 14.38 8.14 13.41
N ALA A 95 15.59 8.69 13.45
CA ALA A 95 15.97 9.90 14.21
C ALA A 95 15.84 9.76 15.75
N GLU A 96 15.83 8.54 16.27
CA GLU A 96 15.77 8.23 17.70
C GLU A 96 17.20 8.17 18.29
N ARG A 97 17.71 9.33 18.68
CA ARG A 97 19.14 9.53 18.96
C ARG A 97 19.65 8.77 20.18
N GLU A 98 18.86 8.73 21.25
CA GLU A 98 19.26 8.14 22.53
C GLU A 98 19.37 6.61 22.41
N GLN A 99 18.34 5.97 21.86
CA GLN A 99 18.29 4.53 21.62
C GLN A 99 19.40 4.09 20.66
N ALA A 100 19.64 4.88 19.59
CA ALA A 100 20.73 4.62 18.67
C ALA A 100 22.09 4.58 19.38
N SER A 101 22.37 5.57 20.23
CA SER A 101 23.63 5.63 21.00
C SER A 101 23.76 4.43 21.95
N GLN A 102 22.70 4.12 22.70
CA GLN A 102 22.69 3.03 23.67
C GLN A 102 23.00 1.68 23.03
N TYR A 103 22.31 1.31 21.94
CA TYR A 103 22.54 0.03 21.27
C TYR A 103 23.93 -0.06 20.61
N LEU A 104 24.40 1.03 20.01
CA LEU A 104 25.73 1.05 19.38
C LEU A 104 26.87 0.96 20.41
N ALA A 105 26.71 1.60 21.58
CA ALA A 105 27.65 1.49 22.69
C ALA A 105 27.70 0.06 23.24
N GLN A 106 26.52 -0.56 23.46
CA GLN A 106 26.42 -1.95 23.88
C GLN A 106 27.07 -2.90 22.85
N ALA A 107 26.86 -2.67 21.56
CA ALA A 107 27.50 -3.48 20.52
C ALA A 107 29.03 -3.43 20.59
N LEU A 108 29.61 -2.26 20.84
CA LEU A 108 31.06 -2.10 20.97
C LEU A 108 31.61 -2.83 22.20
N GLU A 109 30.91 -2.74 23.34
CA GLU A 109 31.30 -3.44 24.58
C GLU A 109 31.30 -4.96 24.40
N VAL A 110 30.25 -5.50 23.78
CA VAL A 110 30.16 -6.93 23.44
C VAL A 110 31.29 -7.33 22.49
N ALA A 111 31.52 -6.55 21.43
CA ALA A 111 32.58 -6.81 20.46
C ALA A 111 33.99 -6.83 21.08
N GLN A 112 34.26 -5.93 22.03
CA GLN A 112 35.53 -5.87 22.76
C GLN A 112 35.70 -7.08 23.69
N THR A 113 34.62 -7.51 24.34
CA THR A 113 34.60 -8.70 25.20
C THR A 113 34.92 -9.96 24.40
N HIS A 114 34.39 -10.07 23.17
CA HIS A 114 34.74 -11.17 22.24
C HIS A 114 36.17 -11.10 21.69
N GLN A 115 36.90 -10.00 21.90
CA GLN A 115 38.25 -9.75 21.36
C GLN A 115 38.32 -9.91 19.82
N SER A 116 37.22 -9.60 19.14
CA SER A 116 37.07 -9.75 17.70
C SER A 116 37.29 -8.42 16.99
N ASN A 117 38.46 -8.24 16.36
CA ASN A 117 38.77 -7.03 15.58
C ASN A 117 37.72 -6.75 14.50
N TYR A 118 37.14 -7.80 13.92
CA TYR A 118 36.07 -7.67 12.93
C TYR A 118 34.82 -7.02 13.54
N GLU A 119 34.35 -7.54 14.68
CA GLU A 119 33.17 -7.02 15.38
C GLU A 119 33.38 -5.60 15.88
N VAL A 120 34.56 -5.32 16.45
CA VAL A 120 34.92 -3.98 16.91
C VAL A 120 34.92 -3.01 15.72
N GLY A 121 35.47 -3.42 14.58
CA GLY A 121 35.47 -2.63 13.35
C GLY A 121 34.06 -2.29 12.84
N LEU A 122 33.12 -3.25 12.90
CA LEU A 122 31.72 -2.98 12.52
C LEU A 122 31.04 -2.01 13.49
N ALA A 123 31.20 -2.22 14.80
CA ALA A 123 30.61 -1.36 15.83
C ALA A 123 31.17 0.06 15.75
N GLU A 124 32.49 0.21 15.55
CA GLU A 124 33.12 1.52 15.37
C GLU A 124 32.70 2.21 14.07
N THR A 125 32.44 1.46 13.00
CA THR A 125 31.88 2.03 11.77
C THR A 125 30.51 2.66 12.05
N ALA A 126 29.61 1.91 12.70
CA ALA A 126 28.26 2.38 12.99
C ALA A 126 28.26 3.57 13.98
N LEU A 127 29.06 3.50 15.05
CA LEU A 127 29.27 4.62 15.99
C LEU A 127 29.85 5.85 15.30
N GLY A 128 30.89 5.68 14.48
CA GLY A 128 31.50 6.80 13.77
C GLY A 128 30.54 7.49 12.79
N ILE A 129 29.67 6.72 12.12
CA ILE A 129 28.59 7.26 11.28
C ILE A 129 27.60 8.07 12.12
N TRP A 130 27.21 7.55 13.28
CA TRP A 130 26.29 8.21 14.21
C TRP A 130 26.88 9.51 14.80
N GLU A 131 28.11 9.48 15.33
CA GLU A 131 28.80 10.65 15.92
C GLU A 131 28.97 11.77 14.88
N CYS A 132 29.40 11.43 13.66
CA CYS A 132 29.49 12.39 12.57
C CYS A 132 28.13 13.01 12.19
N ALA A 133 27.02 12.29 12.40
CA ALA A 133 25.67 12.83 12.18
C ALA A 133 25.20 13.75 13.32
N GLN A 134 25.78 13.66 14.52
CA GLN A 134 25.51 14.55 15.67
C GLN A 134 26.43 15.79 15.72
N ALA A 135 27.16 16.07 14.64
CA ALA A 135 28.18 17.13 14.57
C ALA A 135 29.44 16.90 15.43
N GLU A 136 29.64 15.71 15.99
CA GLU A 136 30.87 15.29 16.67
C GLU A 136 31.89 14.73 15.66
N VAL A 137 32.30 15.59 14.73
CA VAL A 137 33.00 15.14 13.52
C VAL A 137 34.40 14.57 13.80
N ASP A 138 35.13 15.12 14.76
CA ASP A 138 36.50 14.65 15.06
C ASP A 138 36.51 13.27 15.72
N GLY A 139 35.60 13.04 16.68
CA GLY A 139 35.38 11.74 17.32
C GLY A 139 34.98 10.68 16.30
N GLY A 140 33.93 10.96 15.52
CA GLY A 140 33.45 10.02 14.52
C GLY A 140 34.46 9.73 13.40
N THR A 141 35.25 10.73 12.98
CA THR A 141 36.34 10.53 12.01
C THR A 141 37.44 9.64 12.60
N SER A 142 37.75 9.78 13.89
CA SER A 142 38.73 8.93 14.57
C SER A 142 38.30 7.47 14.58
N ARG A 143 37.04 7.21 14.96
CA ARG A 143 36.46 5.85 14.94
C ARG A 143 36.43 5.25 13.54
N LEU A 144 35.99 6.01 12.54
CA LEU A 144 35.99 5.53 11.15
C LEU A 144 37.40 5.17 10.65
N ARG A 145 38.45 5.89 11.07
CA ARG A 145 39.83 5.53 10.73
C ARG A 145 40.28 4.25 11.41
N HIS A 146 39.95 4.08 12.68
CA HIS A 146 40.28 2.87 13.42
C HIS A 146 39.53 1.65 12.85
N ALA A 147 38.24 1.79 12.54
CA ALA A 147 37.45 0.77 11.85
C ALA A 147 38.08 0.33 10.52
N VAL A 148 38.61 1.26 9.71
CA VAL A 148 39.30 0.93 8.45
C VAL A 148 40.54 0.06 8.68
N GLU A 149 41.30 0.29 9.76
CA GLU A 149 42.47 -0.54 10.09
C GLU A 149 42.05 -1.94 10.54
N LEU A 150 41.02 -2.03 11.37
CA LEU A 150 40.49 -3.30 11.88
C LEU A 150 39.86 -4.16 10.75
N LEU A 151 39.21 -3.52 9.77
CA LEU A 151 38.48 -4.19 8.69
C LEU A 151 39.31 -4.42 7.42
N LYS A 152 40.63 -4.18 7.44
CA LYS A 152 41.50 -4.27 6.26
C LYS A 152 41.52 -5.63 5.52
N THR A 153 41.06 -6.69 6.18
CA THR A 153 40.94 -8.04 5.63
C THR A 153 39.55 -8.37 5.10
N THR A 154 38.58 -7.46 5.27
CA THR A 154 37.18 -7.61 4.84
C THR A 154 36.80 -6.47 3.89
N PRO A 155 37.10 -6.60 2.58
CA PRO A 155 37.03 -5.49 1.63
C PRO A 155 35.67 -4.77 1.58
N ARG A 156 34.58 -5.51 1.77
CA ARG A 156 33.21 -4.95 1.77
C ARG A 156 32.98 -3.99 2.94
N ASP A 157 33.29 -4.43 4.16
CA ASP A 157 33.02 -3.65 5.37
C ASP A 157 34.02 -2.49 5.51
N GLU A 158 35.27 -2.72 5.06
CA GLU A 158 36.27 -1.66 4.93
C GLU A 158 35.79 -0.56 3.96
N ALA A 159 35.23 -0.95 2.80
CA ALA A 159 34.72 0.00 1.82
C ALA A 159 33.59 0.87 2.40
N ARG A 160 32.71 0.31 3.23
CA ARG A 160 31.68 1.09 3.95
C ARG A 160 32.33 2.17 4.83
N ALA A 161 33.25 1.79 5.71
CA ALA A 161 33.93 2.73 6.60
C ALA A 161 34.66 3.83 5.80
N ARG A 162 35.37 3.47 4.73
CA ARG A 162 36.05 4.43 3.84
C ARG A 162 35.10 5.35 3.09
N LEU A 163 33.94 4.87 2.63
CA LEU A 163 32.94 5.70 1.96
C LEU A 163 32.38 6.78 2.91
N HIS A 164 32.09 6.41 4.15
CA HIS A 164 31.64 7.37 5.17
C HIS A 164 32.75 8.35 5.59
N LEU A 165 34.00 7.89 5.68
CA LEU A 165 35.15 8.76 5.91
C LEU A 165 35.36 9.76 4.75
N ALA A 166 35.23 9.28 3.51
CA ALA A 166 35.30 10.10 2.31
C ALA A 166 34.16 11.14 2.25
N ARG A 167 32.95 10.75 2.66
CA ARG A 167 31.78 11.65 2.81
C ARG A 167 32.08 12.78 3.78
N VAL A 168 32.63 12.46 4.96
CA VAL A 168 32.98 13.46 5.98
C VAL A 168 34.08 14.40 5.49
N PHE A 169 35.11 13.88 4.83
CA PHE A 169 36.15 14.74 4.22
C PHE A 169 35.60 15.61 3.11
N LEU A 170 34.65 15.10 2.32
CA LEU A 170 34.01 15.87 1.25
C LEU A 170 33.19 17.03 1.82
N SER A 171 32.42 16.81 2.89
CA SER A 171 31.66 17.89 3.56
C SER A 171 32.55 18.94 4.24
N GLN A 172 33.80 18.59 4.55
CA GLN A 172 34.82 19.52 5.06
C GLN A 172 35.69 20.13 3.94
N HIS A 173 35.35 19.93 2.66
CA HIS A 173 36.12 20.37 1.49
C HIS A 173 37.58 19.83 1.44
N LYS A 174 37.87 18.72 2.13
CA LYS A 174 39.19 18.06 2.15
C LYS A 174 39.34 17.09 0.96
N TYR A 175 39.29 17.63 -0.27
CA TYR A 175 39.20 16.84 -1.51
C TYR A 175 40.31 15.80 -1.70
N GLU A 176 41.57 16.10 -1.32
CA GLU A 176 42.67 15.14 -1.46
C GLU A 176 42.50 13.94 -0.54
N LYS A 177 42.02 14.16 0.70
CA LYS A 177 41.71 13.05 1.62
C LYS A 177 40.53 12.23 1.12
N THR A 178 39.51 12.87 0.54
CA THR A 178 38.39 12.18 -0.12
C THR A 178 38.88 11.28 -1.26
N LYS A 179 39.72 11.82 -2.17
CA LYS A 179 40.31 11.04 -3.28
C LYS A 179 41.12 9.86 -2.78
N GLN A 180 41.93 10.05 -1.73
CA GLN A 180 42.74 8.98 -1.15
C GLN A 180 41.88 7.81 -0.67
N GLN A 181 40.77 8.09 0.04
CA GLN A 181 39.86 7.03 0.49
C GLN A 181 39.20 6.30 -0.68
N LEU A 182 38.72 7.03 -1.69
CA LEU A 182 38.06 6.44 -2.86
C LEU A 182 39.00 5.59 -3.72
N LYS A 183 40.25 6.02 -3.91
CA LYS A 183 41.27 5.22 -4.61
C LYS A 183 41.59 3.94 -3.84
N ALA A 184 41.79 4.03 -2.53
CA ALA A 184 42.06 2.85 -1.70
C ALA A 184 40.94 1.79 -1.77
N ILE A 185 39.69 2.21 -1.99
CA ILE A 185 38.58 1.27 -2.24
C ILE A 185 38.75 0.61 -3.62
N ALA A 186 38.99 1.41 -4.67
CA ALA A 186 39.08 0.91 -6.05
C ALA A 186 40.31 0.01 -6.29
N ASP A 187 41.44 0.29 -5.62
CA ASP A 187 42.71 -0.44 -5.79
C ASP A 187 42.65 -1.87 -5.19
N ARG A 188 41.68 -2.16 -4.31
CA ARG A 188 41.57 -3.43 -3.57
C ARG A 188 40.79 -4.56 -4.28
N GLY A 189 40.28 -4.37 -5.50
CA GLY A 189 39.73 -5.47 -6.29
C GLY A 189 38.44 -5.17 -7.06
N SER A 190 37.74 -6.24 -7.48
CA SER A 190 36.64 -6.24 -8.46
C SER A 190 35.55 -5.19 -8.17
N PRO A 191 34.87 -4.68 -9.22
CA PRO A 191 33.80 -3.70 -9.08
C PRO A 191 32.84 -4.10 -7.97
N LEU A 192 32.42 -3.12 -7.18
CA LEU A 192 31.26 -3.26 -6.30
C LEU A 192 30.10 -3.80 -7.15
N LYS A 193 29.88 -5.11 -7.15
CA LYS A 193 28.70 -5.67 -7.81
C LYS A 193 27.50 -5.05 -7.11
N ALA A 194 26.63 -4.39 -7.88
CA ALA A 194 25.49 -3.64 -7.34
C ALA A 194 24.56 -4.46 -6.43
N ALA A 195 24.59 -5.79 -6.52
CA ALA A 195 23.87 -6.70 -5.63
C ALA A 195 24.54 -6.87 -4.24
N SER A 196 25.87 -6.73 -4.13
CA SER A 196 26.65 -7.10 -2.95
C SER A 196 26.71 -6.05 -1.83
N ILE A 197 25.96 -4.95 -1.92
CA ILE A 197 26.03 -3.85 -0.94
C ILE A 197 24.67 -3.59 -0.26
N PRO A 198 24.30 -4.39 0.76
CA PRO A 198 23.09 -4.19 1.56
C PRO A 198 22.98 -2.79 2.18
N PHE A 199 24.08 -2.19 2.66
CA PHE A 199 24.02 -0.89 3.36
C PHE A 199 23.66 0.29 2.44
N LEU A 200 23.84 0.17 1.12
CA LEU A 200 23.46 1.25 0.19
C LEU A 200 21.95 1.46 0.14
N ALA A 201 21.12 0.44 0.37
CA ALA A 201 19.67 0.59 0.38
C ALA A 201 19.21 1.53 1.51
N ALA A 202 19.73 1.36 2.72
CA ALA A 202 19.41 2.20 3.87
C ALA A 202 20.16 3.55 3.87
N GLU A 203 21.38 3.61 3.32
CA GLU A 203 22.28 4.76 3.48
C GLU A 203 22.47 5.60 2.21
N HIS A 204 21.76 5.28 1.11
CA HIS A 204 21.91 5.88 -0.21
C HIS A 204 21.96 7.41 -0.18
N LYS A 205 21.03 8.06 0.54
CA LYS A 205 20.91 9.53 0.56
C LYS A 205 22.20 10.19 1.03
N GLN A 206 22.86 9.58 2.02
CA GLN A 206 24.04 10.14 2.65
C GLN A 206 25.31 9.88 1.82
N LEU A 207 25.34 8.78 1.07
CA LEU A 207 26.49 8.38 0.24
C LEU A 207 26.44 8.95 -1.19
N LEU A 208 25.27 9.45 -1.63
CA LEU A 208 25.09 9.99 -2.98
C LEU A 208 26.11 11.09 -3.37
N PRO A 209 26.43 12.08 -2.50
CA PRO A 209 27.38 13.13 -2.86
C PRO A 209 28.79 12.59 -3.11
N VAL A 210 29.24 11.61 -2.31
CA VAL A 210 30.59 11.05 -2.43
C VAL A 210 30.70 10.10 -3.62
N LEU A 211 29.65 9.34 -3.94
CA LEU A 211 29.59 8.49 -5.14
C LEU A 211 29.61 9.33 -6.43
N ARG A 212 28.85 10.43 -6.47
CA ARG A 212 28.90 11.39 -7.59
C ARG A 212 30.29 11.99 -7.77
N PHE A 213 30.90 12.44 -6.67
CA PHE A 213 32.26 12.96 -6.70
C PHE A 213 33.27 11.93 -7.25
N ALA A 214 33.14 10.66 -6.87
CA ALA A 214 34.01 9.59 -7.37
C ALA A 214 33.91 9.42 -8.89
N VAL A 215 32.68 9.35 -9.41
CA VAL A 215 32.40 9.19 -10.86
C VAL A 215 32.82 10.43 -11.65
N ASP A 216 32.45 11.63 -11.19
CA ASP A 216 32.79 12.90 -11.87
C ASP A 216 34.32 13.11 -11.97
N LYS A 217 35.06 12.67 -10.96
CA LYS A 217 36.53 12.73 -10.94
C LYS A 217 37.21 11.49 -11.52
N LYS A 218 36.45 10.55 -12.10
CA LYS A 218 36.93 9.31 -12.71
C LYS A 218 37.83 8.48 -11.77
N LEU A 219 37.52 8.48 -10.48
CA LEU A 219 38.28 7.75 -9.47
C LEU A 219 37.87 6.27 -9.53
N GLY A 220 38.80 5.37 -9.81
CA GLY A 220 38.52 3.92 -9.87
C GLY A 220 37.81 3.45 -11.15
N GLY A 221 37.77 4.26 -12.23
CA GLY A 221 37.11 3.88 -13.49
C GLY A 221 35.64 3.57 -13.30
N ASP A 222 35.19 2.40 -13.77
CA ASP A 222 33.79 1.96 -13.68
C ASP A 222 33.38 1.45 -12.28
N TYR A 223 34.30 1.45 -11.31
CA TYR A 223 34.10 0.84 -10.00
C TYR A 223 32.89 1.39 -9.24
N PHE A 224 32.68 2.71 -9.25
CA PHE A 224 31.59 3.36 -8.51
C PHE A 224 30.30 3.53 -9.32
N HIS A 225 30.31 3.24 -10.63
CA HIS A 225 29.14 3.42 -11.49
C HIS A 225 27.92 2.60 -11.03
N PRO A 226 28.02 1.29 -10.77
CA PRO A 226 26.88 0.49 -10.33
C PRO A 226 26.34 0.93 -8.96
N ALA A 227 27.24 1.32 -8.05
CA ALA A 227 26.86 1.84 -6.73
C ALA A 227 26.14 3.20 -6.84
N LEU A 228 26.59 4.08 -7.74
CA LEU A 228 25.95 5.36 -8.02
C LEU A 228 24.58 5.16 -8.69
N GLU A 229 24.46 4.23 -9.63
CA GLU A 229 23.17 3.90 -10.27
C GLU A 229 22.16 3.39 -9.24
N ARG A 230 22.55 2.45 -8.36
CA ARG A 230 21.67 1.94 -7.30
C ARG A 230 21.34 3.00 -6.26
N ALA A 231 22.32 3.79 -5.83
CA ALA A 231 22.09 4.89 -4.90
C ALA A 231 21.18 5.95 -5.54
N ASN A 232 21.31 6.23 -6.83
CA ASN A 232 20.38 7.10 -7.57
C ASN A 232 19.01 6.44 -7.71
N ALA A 233 18.88 5.16 -8.02
CA ALA A 233 17.60 4.46 -8.09
C ALA A 233 16.86 4.45 -6.75
N ALA A 234 17.60 4.36 -5.63
CA ALA A 234 17.06 4.46 -4.28
C ALA A 234 16.79 5.91 -3.84
N SER A 235 17.62 6.87 -4.27
CA SER A 235 17.45 8.32 -3.99
C SER A 235 16.42 8.99 -4.88
N GLN A 236 16.17 8.44 -6.06
CA GLN A 236 15.11 8.86 -6.94
C GLN A 236 13.80 8.39 -6.28
N PRO A 237 12.86 9.29 -5.92
CA PRO A 237 11.47 8.85 -6.01
C PRO A 237 11.33 8.29 -7.42
N VAL A 238 10.86 7.04 -7.56
CA VAL A 238 10.58 6.37 -8.85
C VAL A 238 10.42 7.42 -9.95
N ARG A 239 11.45 7.61 -10.79
CA ARG A 239 11.41 8.63 -11.83
C ARG A 239 10.40 8.17 -12.86
N ILE A 240 9.19 8.69 -12.73
CA ILE A 240 8.28 8.87 -13.85
C ILE A 240 8.96 9.92 -14.77
N PRO A 241 8.99 9.71 -16.09
CA PRO A 241 9.54 10.69 -17.03
C PRO A 241 9.01 12.09 -16.73
N ALA A 242 9.90 13.09 -16.80
CA ALA A 242 9.68 14.48 -16.41
C ALA A 242 8.68 15.26 -17.29
N ASP A 243 7.78 14.56 -17.98
CA ASP A 243 6.69 15.14 -18.78
C ASP A 243 5.29 14.83 -18.24
N SER A 244 5.10 14.02 -17.18
CA SER A 244 3.74 13.82 -16.66
C SER A 244 3.45 14.79 -15.51
N THR A 245 2.62 15.79 -15.80
CA THR A 245 1.63 16.32 -14.85
C THR A 245 1.07 15.17 -13.99
N ALA A 246 0.83 15.39 -12.68
CA ALA A 246 0.32 14.36 -11.76
C ALA A 246 -0.79 13.54 -12.45
N SER A 247 -0.44 12.32 -12.91
CA SER A 247 -1.27 11.63 -13.89
C SER A 247 -2.62 11.37 -13.25
N ARG A 248 -3.68 11.93 -13.85
CA ARG A 248 -5.05 11.73 -13.37
C ARG A 248 -5.33 10.24 -13.31
N ILE A 249 -5.84 9.78 -12.17
CA ILE A 249 -6.26 8.39 -11.98
C ILE A 249 -7.78 8.38 -12.08
N GLN A 250 -8.32 7.83 -13.15
CA GLN A 250 -9.77 7.64 -13.28
C GLN A 250 -10.13 6.26 -12.73
N VAL A 251 -11.13 6.23 -11.86
CA VAL A 251 -11.62 5.01 -11.21
C VAL A 251 -13.11 4.90 -11.43
N CYS A 252 -13.50 3.83 -12.13
CA CYS A 252 -14.88 3.42 -12.30
C CYS A 252 -15.14 2.19 -11.44
N ALA A 253 -16.14 2.25 -10.56
CA ALA A 253 -16.55 1.16 -9.70
C ALA A 253 -18.07 0.94 -9.65
N LEU A 254 -18.89 1.83 -10.22
CA LEU A 254 -20.34 1.63 -10.36
C LEU A 254 -20.64 0.74 -11.57
N GLY A 255 -20.44 -0.57 -11.38
CA GLY A 255 -20.51 -1.60 -12.42
C GLY A 255 -19.23 -2.43 -12.46
N MET A 256 -18.83 -2.85 -13.66
CA MET A 256 -17.55 -3.55 -13.87
C MET A 256 -16.38 -2.61 -13.63
N SER A 257 -15.50 -2.94 -12.69
CA SER A 257 -14.53 -1.95 -12.23
C SER A 257 -13.31 -1.80 -13.14
N GLN A 258 -12.95 -0.54 -13.40
CA GLN A 258 -11.85 -0.13 -14.28
C GLN A 258 -11.04 0.98 -13.61
N VAL A 259 -9.72 0.93 -13.77
CA VAL A 259 -8.82 1.98 -13.28
C VAL A 259 -7.89 2.37 -14.41
N THR A 260 -7.77 3.67 -14.66
CA THR A 260 -6.93 4.24 -15.70
C THR A 260 -5.95 5.22 -15.06
N VAL A 261 -4.66 5.05 -15.31
CA VAL A 261 -3.60 5.94 -14.80
C VAL A 261 -3.00 6.69 -15.97
N GLY A 262 -3.25 8.00 -16.06
CA GLY A 262 -2.95 8.77 -17.27
C GLY A 262 -3.81 8.25 -18.44
N GLU A 263 -3.17 7.71 -19.47
CA GLU A 263 -3.86 7.10 -20.62
C GLU A 263 -3.92 5.56 -20.55
N ARG A 264 -3.30 4.95 -19.54
CA ARG A 264 -3.17 3.49 -19.44
C ARG A 264 -4.26 2.88 -18.56
N VAL A 265 -5.08 2.03 -19.16
CA VAL A 265 -6.05 1.18 -18.44
C VAL A 265 -5.30 0.02 -17.77
N LEU A 266 -5.52 -0.17 -16.47
CA LEU A 266 -4.93 -1.26 -15.69
C LEU A 266 -5.66 -2.57 -15.93
N THR A 267 -4.91 -3.59 -16.33
CA THR A 267 -5.40 -4.94 -16.69
C THR A 267 -5.20 -5.94 -15.55
N ARG A 268 -5.79 -7.14 -15.69
CA ARG A 268 -5.60 -8.23 -14.72
C ARG A 268 -4.11 -8.59 -14.48
N LYS A 269 -3.25 -8.43 -15.50
CA LYS A 269 -1.81 -8.67 -15.38
C LYS A 269 -1.13 -7.63 -14.48
N ASP A 270 -1.57 -6.37 -14.54
CA ASP A 270 -1.04 -5.28 -13.72
C ASP A 270 -1.41 -5.48 -12.25
N TRP A 271 -2.66 -5.83 -11.98
CA TRP A 271 -3.13 -6.14 -10.63
C TRP A 271 -2.49 -7.39 -10.04
N SER A 272 -2.04 -8.32 -10.89
CA SER A 272 -1.48 -9.65 -10.56
C SER A 272 -2.44 -10.63 -9.87
N THR A 273 -3.12 -10.18 -8.81
CA THR A 273 -4.09 -10.97 -8.03
C THR A 273 -5.30 -10.11 -7.72
N GLN A 274 -6.43 -10.76 -7.52
CA GLN A 274 -7.68 -10.09 -7.18
C GLN A 274 -7.56 -9.29 -5.86
N GLY A 275 -6.88 -9.83 -4.85
CA GLY A 275 -6.67 -9.15 -3.56
C GLY A 275 -5.92 -7.82 -3.65
N VAL A 276 -5.06 -7.61 -4.66
CA VAL A 276 -4.38 -6.30 -4.88
C VAL A 276 -5.38 -5.26 -5.39
N LYS A 277 -6.23 -5.66 -6.34
CA LYS A 277 -7.30 -4.80 -6.88
C LYS A 277 -8.29 -4.46 -5.77
N GLU A 278 -8.71 -5.44 -5.00
CA GLU A 278 -9.63 -5.22 -3.88
C GLU A 278 -9.02 -4.38 -2.76
N LEU A 279 -7.74 -4.53 -2.44
CA LEU A 279 -7.05 -3.66 -1.47
C LEU A 279 -7.11 -2.19 -1.89
N PHE A 280 -6.93 -1.89 -3.18
CA PHE A 280 -7.04 -0.54 -3.70
C PHE A 280 -8.46 0.02 -3.50
N PHE A 281 -9.49 -0.73 -3.88
CA PHE A 281 -10.88 -0.29 -3.74
C PHE A 281 -11.34 -0.22 -2.27
N LEU A 282 -10.85 -1.12 -1.41
CA LEU A 282 -11.11 -1.09 0.02
C LEU A 282 -10.53 0.19 0.65
N ALA A 283 -9.27 0.53 0.33
CA ALA A 283 -8.64 1.76 0.80
C ALA A 283 -9.33 3.01 0.22
N LEU A 284 -9.74 2.98 -1.05
CA LEU A 284 -10.46 4.06 -1.71
C LEU A 284 -11.84 4.30 -1.08
N SER A 285 -12.51 3.23 -0.64
CA SER A 285 -13.81 3.28 0.03
C SER A 285 -13.72 3.74 1.49
N ASN A 286 -12.52 3.78 2.07
CA ASN A 286 -12.25 4.15 3.46
C ASN A 286 -11.20 5.28 3.52
N PRO A 287 -11.56 6.52 3.13
CA PRO A 287 -10.61 7.63 3.03
C PRO A 287 -10.00 8.06 4.38
N ALA A 288 -10.65 7.73 5.51
CA ALA A 288 -10.10 7.93 6.85
C ALA A 288 -9.00 6.91 7.22
N GLY A 289 -8.87 5.84 6.44
CA GLY A 289 -7.92 4.76 6.68
C GLY A 289 -8.49 3.59 7.49
N LEU A 290 -7.77 2.47 7.44
CA LEU A 290 -8.08 1.24 8.15
C LEU A 290 -6.83 0.72 8.85
N ARG A 291 -6.98 0.07 10.00
CA ARG A 291 -5.87 -0.66 10.64
C ARG A 291 -5.49 -1.89 9.82
N LEU A 292 -4.26 -2.37 10.01
CA LEU A 292 -3.74 -3.56 9.32
C LEU A 292 -4.68 -4.76 9.51
N GLU A 293 -5.13 -5.00 10.73
CA GLU A 293 -5.99 -6.13 11.09
C GLU A 293 -7.32 -6.05 10.36
N GLN A 294 -7.90 -4.84 10.23
CA GLN A 294 -9.17 -4.64 9.53
C GLN A 294 -9.03 -4.91 8.03
N MET A 295 -7.93 -4.48 7.41
CA MET A 295 -7.68 -4.75 5.99
C MET A 295 -7.38 -6.23 5.74
N VAL A 296 -6.67 -6.88 6.66
CA VAL A 296 -6.37 -8.31 6.58
C VAL A 296 -7.64 -9.14 6.71
N GLU A 297 -8.47 -8.86 7.72
CA GLU A 297 -9.73 -9.54 7.95
C GLU A 297 -10.67 -9.40 6.74
N ALA A 298 -10.79 -8.19 6.18
CA ALA A 298 -11.69 -7.91 5.07
C ALA A 298 -11.34 -8.65 3.76
N LEU A 299 -10.05 -8.96 3.53
CA LEU A 299 -9.57 -9.50 2.24
C LEU A 299 -9.01 -10.93 2.33
N TRP A 300 -8.57 -11.34 3.52
CA TRP A 300 -7.88 -12.61 3.77
C TRP A 300 -8.27 -13.22 5.13
N GLY A 301 -9.49 -12.96 5.63
CA GLY A 301 -9.98 -13.51 6.91
C GLY A 301 -10.08 -15.04 6.96
N ASP A 302 -10.03 -15.71 5.81
CA ASP A 302 -9.93 -17.17 5.68
C ASP A 302 -8.53 -17.73 6.02
N ARG A 303 -7.53 -16.86 6.21
CA ARG A 303 -6.13 -17.23 6.45
C ARG A 303 -5.73 -17.05 7.91
N SER A 304 -4.66 -17.73 8.31
CA SER A 304 -4.00 -17.40 9.58
C SER A 304 -3.49 -15.96 9.58
N ALA A 305 -3.46 -15.31 10.76
CA ALA A 305 -3.04 -13.92 10.90
C ALA A 305 -1.68 -13.63 10.23
N ALA A 306 -0.69 -14.52 10.39
CA ALA A 306 0.63 -14.36 9.78
C ALA A 306 0.59 -14.41 8.24
N GLN A 307 -0.22 -15.32 7.67
CA GLN A 307 -0.41 -15.43 6.22
C GLN A 307 -1.20 -14.25 5.65
N GLY A 308 -2.20 -13.76 6.38
CA GLY A 308 -2.97 -12.58 6.02
C GLY A 308 -2.11 -11.32 5.96
N ILE A 309 -1.30 -11.08 7.00
CA ILE A 309 -0.33 -9.97 7.06
C ILE A 309 0.68 -10.06 5.91
N ALA A 310 1.25 -11.24 5.64
CA ALA A 310 2.16 -11.43 4.52
C ALA A 310 1.49 -11.14 3.17
N SER A 311 0.23 -11.57 3.00
CA SER A 311 -0.56 -11.32 1.79
C SER A 311 -0.84 -9.83 1.61
N PHE A 312 -1.16 -9.12 2.71
CA PHE A 312 -1.33 -7.67 2.73
C PHE A 312 -0.08 -6.93 2.24
N HIS A 313 1.09 -7.17 2.86
CA HIS A 313 2.31 -6.44 2.46
C HIS A 313 2.71 -6.74 1.01
N ASN A 314 2.50 -7.97 0.53
CA ASN A 314 2.68 -8.32 -0.88
C ASN A 314 1.73 -7.52 -1.77
N ALA A 315 0.44 -7.43 -1.39
CA ALA A 315 -0.54 -6.65 -2.12
C ALA A 315 -0.17 -5.16 -2.16
N VAL A 316 0.27 -4.58 -1.04
CA VAL A 316 0.77 -3.20 -0.96
C VAL A 316 1.98 -2.99 -1.88
N TYR A 317 2.96 -3.89 -1.85
CA TYR A 317 4.14 -3.81 -2.71
C TYR A 317 3.75 -3.79 -4.19
N ARG A 318 2.88 -4.72 -4.62
CA ARG A 318 2.43 -4.79 -6.02
C ARG A 318 1.59 -3.59 -6.41
N LEU A 319 0.71 -3.14 -5.53
CA LEU A 319 -0.08 -1.93 -5.75
C LEU A 319 0.83 -0.72 -5.98
N ARG A 320 1.90 -0.58 -5.17
CA ARG A 320 2.89 0.49 -5.30
C ARG A 320 3.72 0.43 -6.60
N ARG A 321 3.80 -0.72 -7.27
CA ARG A 321 4.43 -0.83 -8.60
C ARG A 321 3.56 -0.26 -9.72
N VAL A 322 2.24 -0.33 -9.56
CA VAL A 322 1.29 0.13 -10.57
C VAL A 322 0.87 1.58 -10.33
N ILE A 323 0.61 1.92 -9.06
CA ILE A 323 0.29 3.26 -8.59
C ILE A 323 1.31 3.64 -7.52
N PRO A 324 2.39 4.37 -7.87
CA PRO A 324 3.43 4.76 -6.92
C PRO A 324 2.87 5.54 -5.73
N ARG A 325 3.35 5.22 -4.52
CA ARG A 325 2.96 5.88 -3.26
C ARG A 325 1.43 5.87 -3.00
N CYS A 326 0.72 4.86 -3.52
CA CYS A 326 -0.73 4.77 -3.39
C CYS A 326 -1.22 4.66 -1.94
N LEU A 327 -0.71 3.69 -1.17
CA LEU A 327 -1.12 3.40 0.20
C LEU A 327 -0.03 3.86 1.18
N VAL A 328 -0.40 4.69 2.14
CA VAL A 328 0.46 5.31 3.15
C VAL A 328 -0.01 4.88 4.53
N PHE A 329 0.93 4.77 5.47
CA PHE A 329 0.66 4.45 6.87
C PHE A 329 0.95 5.69 7.73
N GLU A 330 -0.09 6.25 8.34
CA GLU A 330 -0.03 7.44 9.20
C GLU A 330 -0.96 7.20 10.40
N GLU A 331 -0.54 7.62 11.59
CA GLU A 331 -1.35 7.55 12.83
C GLU A 331 -1.97 6.17 13.13
N GLY A 332 -1.29 5.08 12.76
CA GLY A 332 -1.73 3.72 13.03
C GLY A 332 -2.74 3.15 12.02
N VAL A 333 -3.01 3.84 10.92
CA VAL A 333 -3.92 3.39 9.85
C VAL A 333 -3.28 3.48 8.47
N TYR A 334 -3.72 2.61 7.57
CA TYR A 334 -3.40 2.65 6.15
C TYR A 334 -4.51 3.37 5.38
N HIS A 335 -4.15 4.35 4.57
CA HIS A 335 -5.07 5.06 3.68
C HIS A 335 -4.41 5.39 2.34
N LEU A 336 -5.22 5.76 1.34
CA LEU A 336 -4.66 6.26 0.08
C LEU A 336 -3.99 7.63 0.30
N ALA A 337 -2.86 7.85 -0.37
CA ALA A 337 -2.13 9.11 -0.31
C ALA A 337 -3.03 10.26 -0.80
N ARG A 338 -3.16 11.31 0.03
CA ARG A 338 -3.98 12.49 -0.28
C ARG A 338 -3.45 13.31 -1.46
N THR A 339 -2.20 13.09 -1.85
CA THR A 339 -1.56 13.72 -3.01
C THR A 339 -1.98 13.12 -4.35
N LEU A 340 -2.70 11.99 -4.37
CA LEU A 340 -3.16 11.37 -5.60
C LEU A 340 -4.31 12.16 -6.22
N ASN A 341 -4.23 12.43 -7.52
CA ASN A 341 -5.31 13.04 -8.28
C ASN A 341 -6.29 11.96 -8.78
N ILE A 342 -7.16 11.49 -7.88
CA ILE A 342 -8.13 10.42 -8.17
C ILE A 342 -9.48 11.03 -8.52
N ASP A 343 -9.98 10.68 -9.70
CA ASP A 343 -11.33 10.90 -10.13
C ASP A 343 -12.13 9.60 -9.99
N TYR A 344 -13.06 9.56 -9.03
CA TYR A 344 -13.73 8.34 -8.59
C TYR A 344 -15.24 8.49 -8.72
N ASP A 345 -15.86 7.66 -9.57
CA ASP A 345 -17.29 7.72 -9.88
C ASP A 345 -18.22 7.58 -8.66
N VAL A 346 -17.92 6.70 -7.70
CA VAL A 346 -18.71 6.53 -6.47
C VAL A 346 -18.68 7.79 -5.61
N ALA A 347 -17.51 8.42 -5.47
CA ALA A 347 -17.38 9.66 -4.71
C ALA A 347 -18.12 10.81 -5.41
N GLN A 348 -18.09 10.85 -6.74
CA GLN A 348 -18.86 11.81 -7.54
C GLN A 348 -20.37 11.58 -7.41
N PHE A 349 -20.83 10.34 -7.55
CA PHE A 349 -22.22 9.93 -7.37
C PHE A 349 -22.75 10.37 -6.00
N THR A 350 -22.06 9.97 -4.92
CA THR A 350 -22.45 10.31 -3.55
C THR A 350 -22.50 11.83 -3.34
N ARG A 351 -21.53 12.56 -3.91
CA ARG A 351 -21.50 14.03 -3.85
C ARG A 351 -22.67 14.66 -4.60
N TRP A 352 -23.06 14.13 -5.75
CA TRP A 352 -24.20 14.63 -6.52
C TRP A 352 -25.53 14.36 -5.82
N ILE A 353 -25.71 13.16 -5.25
CA ILE A 353 -26.88 12.82 -4.42
C ILE A 353 -27.01 13.81 -3.27
N ARG A 354 -25.95 13.97 -2.47
CA ARG A 354 -25.95 14.91 -1.33
C ARG A 354 -26.28 16.34 -1.76
N ARG A 355 -25.67 16.81 -2.86
CA ARG A 355 -25.96 18.15 -3.40
C ARG A 355 -27.40 18.29 -3.88
N ALA A 356 -27.99 17.26 -4.47
CA ALA A 356 -29.40 17.30 -4.86
C ALA A 356 -30.31 17.46 -3.63
N GLU A 357 -29.99 16.77 -2.53
CA GLU A 357 -30.74 16.85 -1.27
C GLU A 357 -30.61 18.19 -0.54
N GLU A 358 -29.45 18.84 -0.64
CA GLU A 358 -29.20 20.15 -0.02
C GLU A 358 -29.83 21.33 -0.80
N THR A 359 -30.17 21.13 -2.07
CA THR A 359 -30.75 22.19 -2.92
C THR A 359 -32.25 22.35 -2.69
N GLN A 360 -32.71 23.61 -2.56
CA GLN A 360 -34.13 23.95 -2.46
C GLN A 360 -34.84 24.09 -3.81
N ASN A 361 -34.09 24.37 -4.89
CA ASN A 361 -34.63 24.54 -6.23
C ASN A 361 -34.90 23.19 -6.92
N ASP A 362 -36.15 22.93 -7.31
CA ASP A 362 -36.55 21.64 -7.88
C ASP A 362 -35.91 21.32 -9.25
N LEU A 363 -35.66 22.34 -10.09
CA LEU A 363 -35.00 22.15 -11.40
C LEU A 363 -33.56 21.70 -11.19
N GLU A 364 -32.80 22.45 -10.39
CA GLU A 364 -31.41 22.12 -10.07
C GLU A 364 -31.31 20.77 -9.33
N ARG A 365 -32.25 20.46 -8.44
CA ARG A 365 -32.35 19.14 -7.80
C ARG A 365 -32.49 18.02 -8.83
N THR A 366 -33.35 18.21 -9.84
CA THR A 366 -33.57 17.22 -10.92
C THR A 366 -32.30 16.99 -11.72
N GLU A 367 -31.63 18.06 -12.17
CA GLU A 367 -30.39 17.99 -12.95
C GLU A 367 -29.27 17.28 -12.17
N ARG A 368 -29.15 17.55 -10.87
CA ARG A 368 -28.16 16.90 -10.00
C ARG A 368 -28.44 15.41 -9.83
N TYR A 369 -29.70 15.00 -9.64
CA TYR A 369 -30.05 13.58 -9.63
C TYR A 369 -29.75 12.93 -10.98
N GLN A 370 -30.15 13.53 -12.11
CA GLN A 370 -29.85 12.98 -13.44
C GLN A 370 -28.34 12.79 -13.66
N THR A 371 -27.52 13.75 -13.22
CA THR A 371 -26.06 13.65 -13.28
C THR A 371 -25.53 12.50 -12.41
N ALA A 372 -26.10 12.28 -11.23
CA ALA A 372 -25.75 11.14 -10.38
C ALA A 372 -26.13 9.81 -11.05
N LEU A 373 -27.37 9.69 -11.56
CA LEU A 373 -27.86 8.48 -12.21
C LEU A 373 -27.01 8.10 -13.44
N ALA A 374 -26.52 9.08 -14.20
CA ALA A 374 -25.66 8.84 -15.36
C ALA A 374 -24.32 8.17 -15.00
N LEU A 375 -23.84 8.32 -13.75
CA LEU A 375 -22.64 7.64 -13.26
C LEU A 375 -22.91 6.19 -12.82
N TYR A 376 -24.16 5.84 -12.51
CA TYR A 376 -24.52 4.54 -11.97
C TYR A 376 -24.83 3.54 -13.09
N CYS A 377 -23.79 2.87 -13.60
CA CYS A 377 -23.93 1.88 -14.68
C CYS A 377 -24.21 0.45 -14.18
N GLY A 378 -24.07 0.18 -12.88
CA GLY A 378 -24.33 -1.12 -12.26
C GLY A 378 -23.95 -1.14 -10.78
N ASP A 379 -24.18 -2.29 -10.15
CA ASP A 379 -23.83 -2.51 -8.74
C ASP A 379 -22.33 -2.30 -8.51
N PHE A 380 -21.98 -1.72 -7.35
CA PHE A 380 -20.60 -1.45 -6.97
C PHE A 380 -19.72 -2.71 -7.06
N LEU A 381 -18.63 -2.63 -7.82
CA LEU A 381 -17.72 -3.73 -8.13
C LEU A 381 -18.48 -5.01 -8.51
N ALA A 382 -19.24 -4.97 -9.60
CA ALA A 382 -20.15 -6.06 -9.98
C ALA A 382 -19.46 -7.43 -10.12
N GLU A 383 -18.16 -7.45 -10.43
CA GLU A 383 -17.37 -8.68 -10.52
C GLU A 383 -16.77 -9.17 -9.19
N CYS A 384 -16.90 -8.39 -8.11
CA CYS A 384 -16.35 -8.70 -6.80
C CYS A 384 -17.36 -9.43 -5.92
N TYR A 385 -16.94 -10.56 -5.34
CA TYR A 385 -17.77 -11.42 -4.49
C TYR A 385 -17.37 -11.38 -3.00
N SER A 386 -16.39 -10.55 -2.63
CA SER A 386 -15.91 -10.44 -1.25
C SER A 386 -16.90 -9.67 -0.37
N ASP A 387 -17.09 -10.13 0.88
CA ASP A 387 -18.13 -9.62 1.77
C ASP A 387 -17.97 -8.15 2.14
N TRP A 388 -16.72 -7.63 2.18
CA TRP A 388 -16.43 -6.24 2.54
C TRP A 388 -17.17 -5.22 1.68
N CYS A 389 -17.50 -5.56 0.42
CA CYS A 389 -18.15 -4.64 -0.51
C CYS A 389 -19.69 -4.65 -0.40
N LEU A 390 -20.28 -5.63 0.29
CA LEU A 390 -21.74 -5.85 0.29
C LEU A 390 -22.50 -4.69 0.93
N GLU A 391 -22.07 -4.20 2.09
CA GLU A 391 -22.75 -3.10 2.78
C GLU A 391 -22.67 -1.79 1.98
N LEU A 392 -21.51 -1.51 1.37
CA LEU A 392 -21.35 -0.36 0.50
C LEU A 392 -22.22 -0.48 -0.75
N ARG A 393 -22.28 -1.66 -1.38
CA ARG A 393 -23.12 -1.95 -2.55
C ARG A 393 -24.60 -1.74 -2.23
N LYS A 394 -25.09 -2.28 -1.11
CA LYS A 394 -26.47 -2.08 -0.63
C LYS A 394 -26.78 -0.60 -0.43
N ARG A 395 -25.90 0.14 0.25
CA ARG A 395 -26.07 1.58 0.49
C ARG A 395 -26.19 2.36 -0.82
N LEU A 396 -25.25 2.17 -1.75
CA LEU A 396 -25.22 2.87 -3.04
C LEU A 396 -26.42 2.52 -3.92
N ARG A 397 -26.86 1.25 -3.91
CA ARG A 397 -28.07 0.83 -4.62
C ARG A 397 -29.32 1.50 -4.05
N ARG A 398 -29.44 1.59 -2.72
CA ARG A 398 -30.55 2.32 -2.09
C ARG A 398 -30.55 3.80 -2.48
N GLU A 399 -29.41 4.47 -2.39
CA GLU A 399 -29.28 5.88 -2.81
C GLU A 399 -29.68 6.08 -4.28
N TYR A 400 -29.33 5.14 -5.17
CA TYR A 400 -29.73 5.16 -6.58
C TYR A 400 -31.24 5.00 -6.77
N LEU A 401 -31.86 4.01 -6.11
CA LEU A 401 -33.31 3.79 -6.18
C LEU A 401 -34.09 4.98 -5.60
N ASP A 402 -33.64 5.55 -4.49
CA ASP A 402 -34.26 6.73 -3.89
C ASP A 402 -34.18 7.94 -4.84
N ALA A 403 -33.05 8.13 -5.52
CA ALA A 403 -32.88 9.20 -6.50
C ALA A 403 -33.78 9.01 -7.74
N LEU A 404 -33.89 7.78 -8.25
CA LEU A 404 -34.84 7.42 -9.32
C LEU A 404 -36.29 7.74 -8.92
N LEU A 405 -36.68 7.37 -7.70
CA LEU A 405 -38.03 7.62 -7.20
C LEU A 405 -38.33 9.12 -7.11
N LYS A 406 -37.40 9.91 -6.59
CA LYS A 406 -37.53 11.38 -6.51
C LYS A 406 -37.62 12.01 -7.89
N LEU A 407 -36.88 11.51 -8.88
CA LEU A 407 -36.99 11.97 -10.28
C LEU A 407 -38.35 11.62 -10.89
N ALA A 408 -38.82 10.38 -10.70
CA ALA A 408 -40.13 9.95 -11.19
C ALA A 408 -41.26 10.85 -10.64
N GLN A 409 -41.22 11.14 -9.34
CA GLN A 409 -42.16 12.02 -8.66
C GLN A 409 -42.07 13.48 -9.16
N ALA A 410 -40.87 14.00 -9.40
CA ALA A 410 -40.68 15.34 -9.95
C ALA A 410 -41.23 15.46 -11.39
N CYS A 411 -41.02 14.45 -12.22
CA CYS A 411 -41.61 14.39 -13.57
C CYS A 411 -43.14 14.33 -13.52
N GLU A 412 -43.70 13.53 -12.61
CA GLU A 412 -45.16 13.46 -12.40
C GLU A 412 -45.74 14.82 -12.00
N GLN A 413 -45.11 15.54 -11.07
CA GLN A 413 -45.54 16.87 -10.64
C GLN A 413 -45.49 17.91 -11.77
N ARG A 414 -44.55 17.76 -12.71
CA ARG A 414 -44.43 18.62 -13.90
C ARG A 414 -45.35 18.23 -15.05
N GLY A 415 -46.05 17.09 -14.93
CA GLY A 415 -46.90 16.55 -16.00
C GLY A 415 -46.14 15.81 -17.10
N ASP A 416 -44.84 15.55 -16.95
CA ASP A 416 -44.06 14.73 -17.89
C ASP A 416 -44.27 13.24 -17.58
N HIS A 417 -45.46 12.75 -17.92
CA HIS A 417 -45.89 11.39 -17.62
C HIS A 417 -45.04 10.32 -18.31
N ALA A 418 -44.50 10.60 -19.50
CA ALA A 418 -43.69 9.65 -20.24
C ALA A 418 -42.35 9.38 -19.53
N GLN A 419 -41.64 10.42 -19.09
CA GLN A 419 -40.41 10.24 -18.32
C GLN A 419 -40.67 9.59 -16.96
N ALA A 420 -41.75 9.98 -16.27
CA ALA A 420 -42.11 9.38 -14.97
C ALA A 420 -42.35 7.86 -15.10
N ILE A 421 -43.08 7.42 -16.13
CA ILE A 421 -43.29 5.99 -16.42
C ILE A 421 -41.96 5.27 -16.63
N GLY A 422 -41.05 5.85 -17.44
CA GLY A 422 -39.73 5.25 -17.69
C GLY A 422 -38.90 5.07 -16.42
N PHE A 423 -38.90 6.05 -15.51
CA PHE A 423 -38.21 5.92 -14.22
C PHE A 423 -38.84 4.86 -13.31
N TYR A 424 -40.18 4.81 -13.21
CA TYR A 424 -40.86 3.78 -12.43
C TYR A 424 -40.66 2.37 -12.98
N GLN A 425 -40.60 2.20 -14.31
CA GLN A 425 -40.26 0.92 -14.94
C GLN A 425 -38.81 0.51 -14.58
N THR A 426 -37.86 1.45 -14.67
CA THR A 426 -36.45 1.19 -14.29
C THR A 426 -36.33 0.80 -12.81
N LEU A 427 -37.13 1.42 -11.92
CA LEU A 427 -37.21 1.02 -10.51
C LEU A 427 -37.67 -0.42 -10.37
N LEU A 428 -38.76 -0.82 -11.03
CA LEU A 428 -39.30 -2.17 -10.95
C LEU A 428 -38.36 -3.22 -11.57
N GLU A 429 -37.59 -2.89 -12.60
CA GLU A 429 -36.56 -3.80 -13.12
C GLU A 429 -35.48 -4.14 -12.08
N LYS A 430 -35.23 -3.23 -11.14
CA LYS A 430 -34.21 -3.37 -10.09
C LYS A 430 -34.80 -3.86 -8.76
N ASP A 431 -36.05 -3.56 -8.48
CA ASP A 431 -36.72 -3.83 -7.21
C ASP A 431 -38.21 -4.15 -7.46
N ARG A 432 -38.48 -5.43 -7.74
CA ARG A 432 -39.74 -5.90 -8.32
C ARG A 432 -40.88 -5.99 -7.31
N ASP A 433 -40.60 -6.04 -6.01
CA ASP A 433 -41.60 -6.29 -4.97
C ASP A 433 -42.23 -5.00 -4.40
N ARG A 434 -41.87 -3.83 -4.95
CA ARG A 434 -42.29 -2.50 -4.49
C ARG A 434 -43.71 -2.14 -4.97
N GLU A 435 -44.72 -2.62 -4.25
CA GLU A 435 -46.15 -2.43 -4.57
C GLU A 435 -46.57 -0.95 -4.80
N GLU A 436 -45.97 0.01 -4.07
CA GLU A 436 -46.20 1.45 -4.25
C GLU A 436 -45.83 1.97 -5.65
N ILE A 437 -44.84 1.38 -6.30
CA ILE A 437 -44.39 1.80 -7.64
C ILE A 437 -45.38 1.33 -8.69
N TYR A 438 -45.92 0.11 -8.55
CA TYR A 438 -47.02 -0.36 -9.38
C TYR A 438 -48.25 0.52 -9.26
N ARG A 439 -48.62 0.96 -8.04
CA ARG A 439 -49.73 1.90 -7.84
C ARG A 439 -49.48 3.23 -8.57
N ALA A 440 -48.28 3.79 -8.49
CA ALA A 440 -47.95 5.03 -9.19
C ALA A 440 -48.07 4.87 -10.72
N LEU A 441 -47.56 3.78 -11.28
CA LEU A 441 -47.71 3.45 -12.70
C LEU A 441 -49.17 3.26 -13.11
N MET A 442 -49.97 2.55 -12.31
CA MET A 442 -51.40 2.37 -12.56
C MET A 442 -52.13 3.72 -12.61
N GLN A 443 -51.84 4.63 -11.67
CA GLN A 443 -52.42 5.97 -11.66
C GLN A 443 -52.00 6.79 -12.87
N LEU A 444 -50.73 6.75 -13.24
CA LEU A 444 -50.21 7.46 -14.41
C LEU A 444 -50.85 6.96 -15.71
N HIS A 445 -50.86 5.66 -15.96
CA HIS A 445 -51.51 5.05 -17.13
C HIS A 445 -53.00 5.39 -17.20
N TYR A 446 -53.69 5.38 -16.06
CA TYR A 446 -55.10 5.77 -16.02
C TYR A 446 -55.29 7.25 -16.37
N ARG A 447 -54.48 8.16 -15.81
CA ARG A 447 -54.54 9.61 -16.10
C ARG A 447 -54.20 9.95 -17.56
N THR A 448 -53.33 9.18 -18.20
CA THR A 448 -52.99 9.35 -19.62
C THR A 448 -53.99 8.67 -20.57
N GLY A 449 -55.04 8.04 -20.05
CA GLY A 449 -56.09 7.38 -20.82
C GLY A 449 -55.77 5.94 -21.25
N ASP A 450 -54.61 5.40 -20.87
CA ASP A 450 -54.21 4.02 -21.18
C ASP A 450 -54.65 3.05 -20.08
N ARG A 451 -55.95 2.83 -20.02
CA ARG A 451 -56.57 1.87 -19.07
C ARG A 451 -56.04 0.45 -19.23
N THR A 452 -55.71 0.04 -20.45
CA THR A 452 -55.19 -1.30 -20.74
C THR A 452 -53.87 -1.53 -20.02
N SER A 453 -52.93 -0.57 -20.12
CA SER A 453 -51.65 -0.67 -19.42
C SER A 453 -51.83 -0.63 -17.91
N ALA A 454 -52.72 0.21 -17.39
CA ALA A 454 -53.01 0.25 -15.95
C ALA A 454 -53.50 -1.10 -15.40
N VAL A 455 -54.37 -1.81 -16.12
CA VAL A 455 -54.83 -3.16 -15.75
C VAL A 455 -53.69 -4.18 -15.82
N LYS A 456 -52.85 -4.13 -16.85
CA LYS A 456 -51.68 -5.01 -16.98
C LYS A 456 -50.68 -4.81 -15.84
N THR A 457 -50.44 -3.56 -15.43
CA THR A 457 -49.56 -3.22 -14.30
C THR A 457 -50.06 -3.85 -13.00
N TYR A 458 -51.37 -3.83 -12.74
CA TYR A 458 -51.96 -4.51 -11.57
C TYR A 458 -51.75 -6.03 -11.62
N GLN A 459 -52.01 -6.65 -12.77
CA GLN A 459 -51.84 -8.10 -12.95
C GLN A 459 -50.40 -8.53 -12.72
N GLU A 460 -49.44 -7.75 -13.23
CA GLU A 460 -48.02 -7.97 -13.00
C GLU A 460 -47.65 -7.82 -11.51
N CYS A 461 -48.15 -6.77 -10.84
CA CYS A 461 -47.97 -6.60 -9.41
C CYS A 461 -48.46 -7.82 -8.60
N ALA A 462 -49.69 -8.27 -8.85
CA ALA A 462 -50.28 -9.43 -8.18
C ALA A 462 -49.49 -10.73 -8.45
N ARG A 463 -48.94 -10.87 -9.66
CA ARG A 463 -48.11 -12.01 -10.03
C ARG A 463 -46.78 -11.99 -9.27
N VAL A 464 -46.07 -10.86 -9.28
CA VAL A 464 -44.77 -10.70 -8.61
C VAL A 464 -44.89 -10.89 -7.10
N LEU A 465 -45.89 -10.28 -6.45
CA LEU A 465 -46.10 -10.45 -5.00
C LEU A 465 -46.36 -11.91 -4.61
N ARG A 466 -47.04 -12.67 -5.47
CA ARG A 466 -47.28 -14.09 -5.26
C ARG A 466 -46.03 -14.94 -5.48
N GLU A 467 -45.28 -14.66 -6.54
CA GLU A 467 -44.08 -15.42 -6.91
C GLU A 467 -42.89 -15.15 -5.97
N GLU A 468 -42.66 -13.89 -5.58
CA GLU A 468 -41.45 -13.47 -4.87
C GLU A 468 -41.66 -13.36 -3.35
N LEU A 469 -42.87 -13.02 -2.88
CA LEU A 469 -43.17 -12.78 -1.46
C LEU A 469 -44.20 -13.76 -0.85
N ASP A 470 -44.72 -14.70 -1.63
CA ASP A 470 -45.81 -15.62 -1.22
C ASP A 470 -47.06 -14.87 -0.67
N VAL A 471 -47.28 -13.65 -1.16
CA VAL A 471 -48.43 -12.82 -0.80
C VAL A 471 -49.56 -13.10 -1.80
N PRO A 472 -50.75 -13.58 -1.38
CA PRO A 472 -51.77 -14.07 -2.30
C PRO A 472 -52.46 -12.97 -3.12
N SER A 473 -52.47 -11.74 -2.60
CA SER A 473 -53.13 -10.58 -3.21
C SER A 473 -52.42 -9.27 -2.85
N PRO A 474 -52.39 -8.26 -3.76
CA PRO A 474 -51.95 -6.91 -3.43
C PRO A 474 -52.71 -6.30 -2.25
N SER A 475 -52.15 -5.26 -1.64
CA SER A 475 -52.79 -4.54 -0.54
C SER A 475 -54.17 -4.00 -0.92
N ARG A 476 -55.01 -3.75 0.11
CA ARG A 476 -56.34 -3.15 -0.05
C ARG A 476 -56.31 -1.84 -0.84
N THR A 477 -55.25 -1.05 -0.68
CA THR A 477 -55.12 0.24 -1.39
C THR A 477 -54.90 0.07 -2.89
N THR A 478 -54.13 -0.94 -3.30
CA THR A 478 -53.87 -1.27 -4.70
C THR A 478 -55.10 -1.89 -5.34
N LEU A 479 -55.78 -2.78 -4.61
CA LEU A 479 -57.04 -3.38 -5.06
C LEU A 479 -58.12 -2.32 -5.28
N ALA A 480 -58.31 -1.39 -4.35
CA ALA A 480 -59.29 -0.32 -4.49
C ALA A 480 -59.01 0.59 -5.70
N LEU A 481 -57.74 0.88 -5.98
CA LEU A 481 -57.34 1.62 -7.18
C LEU A 481 -57.68 0.85 -8.46
N TYR A 482 -57.36 -0.45 -8.51
CA TYR A 482 -57.71 -1.32 -9.63
C TYR A 482 -59.21 -1.36 -9.88
N GLU A 483 -60.01 -1.57 -8.83
CA GLU A 483 -61.48 -1.59 -8.92
C GLU A 483 -62.02 -0.25 -9.45
N ARG A 484 -61.48 0.89 -9.01
CA ARG A 484 -61.86 2.21 -9.54
C ARG A 484 -61.56 2.32 -11.04
N ILE A 485 -60.36 1.92 -11.46
CA ILE A 485 -59.93 1.94 -12.87
C ILE A 485 -60.81 1.02 -13.72
N VAL A 486 -61.29 -0.11 -13.19
CA VAL A 486 -62.13 -1.07 -13.92
C VAL A 486 -63.62 -0.69 -13.90
N ASN A 487 -64.09 0.07 -12.92
CA ASN A 487 -65.52 0.38 -12.77
C ASN A 487 -65.93 1.79 -13.25
N GLU A 488 -65.00 2.75 -13.36
CA GLU A 488 -65.30 4.05 -13.98
C GLU A 488 -65.48 3.87 -15.51
N ARG A 489 -66.66 4.24 -16.03
CA ARG A 489 -67.05 4.15 -17.45
C ARG A 489 -66.75 5.44 -18.19
#